data_AF-A0A7S0AMA7-F1
#
_entry.id   AF-A0A7S0AMA7-F1
#
_cell.length_a   1.000
_cell.length_b   1.000
_cell.length_c   1.000
_cell.angle_alpha   90.00
_cell.angle_beta   90.00
_cell.angle_gamma   90.00
#
_symmetry.space_group_name_H-M   'P 1'
#
loop_
_entity.id
_entity.type
_entity.pdbx_description
1 polymer ?
#
loop_
_entity_poly.entity_id
_entity_poly.type
_entity_poly.pdbx_seq_one_letter_code
_entity_poly.pdbx_strand_id
1 'polypeptide(L)'
;WLVENGMSPKKAECVEIYRVGNYSRCCHLWGPGGVLLHELSHAYHHKCLEGGYDNADVKECYDHAMKKGLYDKVKVHNLKGTDMCRAYACTDQMEYFAELSAAFLGGLDDKEYNKWYPFNRKQIKDHDPKAYDMLKRVWKVEDGT
;
A
#
# COMPACT_ATOMS: atom_id res chain seq x y z
N TRP A 1 19.42 -6.65 13.79
CA TRP A 1 19.15 -7.06 12.40
C TRP A 1 20.01 -6.36 11.33
N LEU A 2 19.93 -5.02 11.12
CA LEU A 2 20.68 -4.36 10.03
C LEU A 2 22.20 -4.59 10.09
N VAL A 3 22.81 -4.33 11.24
CA VAL A 3 24.26 -4.53 11.46
C VAL A 3 24.64 -6.00 11.29
N GLU A 4 23.82 -6.91 11.81
CA GLU A 4 24.02 -8.38 11.71
C GLU A 4 23.96 -8.86 10.24
N ASN A 5 23.25 -8.15 9.37
CA ASN A 5 23.16 -8.43 7.94
C ASN A 5 24.10 -7.56 7.10
N GLY A 6 25.11 -6.94 7.71
CA GLY A 6 26.13 -6.14 7.00
C GLY A 6 25.62 -4.83 6.41
N MET A 7 24.46 -4.35 6.87
CA MET A 7 23.86 -3.10 6.41
C MET A 7 24.17 -1.92 7.34
N SER A 8 24.20 -0.72 6.76
CA SER A 8 24.41 0.52 7.53
C SER A 8 23.32 0.71 8.57
N PRO A 9 23.65 0.92 9.86
CA PRO A 9 22.65 1.19 10.90
C PRO A 9 21.90 2.49 10.67
N LYS A 10 22.45 3.42 9.87
CA LYS A 10 21.76 4.66 9.47
C LYS A 10 20.50 4.42 8.63
N LYS A 11 20.30 3.20 8.12
CA LYS A 11 19.09 2.80 7.40
C LYS A 11 17.93 2.50 8.34
N ALA A 12 18.19 2.36 9.64
CA ALA A 12 17.12 2.11 10.59
C ALA A 12 16.06 3.21 10.45
N GLU A 13 14.80 2.77 10.29
CA GLU A 13 13.64 3.65 10.22
C GLU A 13 13.60 4.62 9.03
N CYS A 14 14.43 4.38 8.00
CA CYS A 14 14.45 5.18 6.77
C CYS A 14 13.68 4.48 5.65
N VAL A 15 13.14 5.28 4.73
CA VAL A 15 12.67 4.80 3.41
C VAL A 15 13.87 4.69 2.48
N GLU A 16 14.10 3.51 1.91
CA GLU A 16 15.24 3.24 1.02
C GLU A 16 14.78 2.80 -0.37
N ILE A 17 15.29 3.45 -1.42
CA ILE A 17 15.27 2.88 -2.76
C ILE A 17 16.46 1.94 -2.91
N TYR A 18 16.24 0.64 -2.65
CA TYR A 18 17.32 -0.36 -2.58
C TYR A 18 18.13 -0.48 -3.89
N ARG A 19 17.46 -0.41 -5.05
CA ARG A 19 18.11 -0.46 -6.37
C ARG A 19 17.49 0.53 -7.33
N VAL A 20 18.19 1.64 -7.57
CA VAL A 20 17.74 2.73 -8.45
C VAL A 20 17.42 2.25 -9.87
N GLY A 21 18.23 1.35 -10.44
CA GLY A 21 17.96 0.80 -11.79
C GLY A 21 16.66 0.00 -11.87
N ASN A 22 16.34 -0.78 -10.83
CA ASN A 22 15.06 -1.50 -10.76
C ASN A 22 13.89 -0.53 -10.56
N TYR A 23 14.05 0.45 -9.68
CA TYR A 23 13.06 1.49 -9.47
C TYR A 23 12.75 2.23 -10.77
N SER A 24 13.77 2.72 -11.48
CA SER A 24 13.61 3.45 -12.75
C SER A 24 12.89 2.63 -13.82
N ARG A 25 13.06 1.29 -13.82
CA ARG A 25 12.42 0.41 -14.80
C ARG A 25 10.97 0.08 -14.45
N CYS A 26 10.66 -0.03 -13.16
CA CYS A 26 9.40 -0.62 -12.70
C CYS A 26 8.46 0.37 -11.99
N CYS A 27 8.92 1.56 -11.61
CA CYS A 27 8.13 2.52 -10.83
C CYS A 27 6.80 2.88 -11.52
N HIS A 28 6.78 2.94 -12.85
CA HIS A 28 5.57 3.21 -13.62
C HIS A 28 4.45 2.17 -13.42
N LEU A 29 4.76 0.97 -12.88
CA LEU A 29 3.76 -0.07 -12.63
C LEU A 29 2.85 0.29 -11.46
N TRP A 30 3.30 1.19 -10.57
CA TRP A 30 2.50 1.80 -9.50
C TRP A 30 2.07 3.23 -9.88
N GLY A 31 2.22 3.64 -11.14
CA GLY A 31 1.96 5.02 -11.55
C GLY A 31 2.88 6.08 -10.93
N PRO A 32 2.51 7.37 -11.03
CA PRO A 32 3.34 8.49 -10.58
C PRO A 32 3.48 8.51 -9.06
N GLY A 33 4.67 8.19 -8.54
CA GLY A 33 4.98 8.28 -7.11
C GLY A 33 4.36 7.18 -6.23
N GLY A 34 3.63 6.21 -6.80
CA GLY A 34 2.93 5.17 -6.02
C GLY A 34 3.85 4.33 -5.12
N VAL A 35 5.05 3.96 -5.62
CA VAL A 35 6.07 3.28 -4.78
C VAL A 35 6.50 4.15 -3.60
N LEU A 36 6.66 5.46 -3.79
CA LEU A 36 7.06 6.35 -2.69
C LEU A 36 5.94 6.51 -1.66
N LEU A 37 4.68 6.55 -2.11
CA LEU A 37 3.52 6.56 -1.20
C LEU A 37 3.41 5.26 -0.42
N HIS A 38 3.67 4.11 -1.06
CA HIS A 38 3.71 2.81 -0.39
C HIS A 38 4.74 2.81 0.75
N GLU A 39 5.98 3.17 0.46
CA GLU A 39 7.05 3.20 1.48
C GLU A 39 6.80 4.24 2.59
N LEU A 40 6.28 5.43 2.23
CA LEU A 40 5.86 6.43 3.20
C LEU A 40 4.76 5.90 4.12
N SER A 41 3.83 5.11 3.57
CA SER A 41 2.73 4.51 4.32
C SER A 41 3.23 3.50 5.35
N HIS A 42 4.27 2.72 5.04
CA HIS A 42 4.93 1.89 6.05
C HIS A 42 5.52 2.72 7.19
N ALA A 43 6.21 3.81 6.88
CA ALA A 43 6.79 4.67 7.90
C ALA A 43 5.70 5.31 8.77
N TYR A 44 4.61 5.78 8.15
CA TYR A 44 3.46 6.35 8.86
C TYR A 44 2.76 5.32 9.75
N HIS A 45 2.51 4.11 9.23
CA HIS A 45 1.92 3.00 9.99
C HIS A 45 2.73 2.72 11.26
N HIS A 46 4.06 2.63 11.13
CA HIS A 46 4.94 2.37 12.27
C HIS A 46 5.00 3.52 13.29
N LYS A 47 5.10 4.76 12.81
CA LYS A 47 5.52 5.91 13.63
C LYS A 47 4.38 6.79 14.09
N CYS A 48 3.25 6.78 13.40
CA CYS A 48 2.18 7.75 13.61
C CYS A 48 0.87 7.11 14.05
N LEU A 49 0.63 5.83 13.75
CA LEU A 49 -0.57 5.14 14.21
C LEU A 49 -0.39 4.64 15.63
N GLU A 50 -1.47 4.72 16.41
CA GLU A 50 -1.54 4.07 17.72
C GLU A 50 -1.34 2.56 17.56
N GLY A 51 -0.43 1.97 18.34
CA GLY A 51 -0.04 0.57 18.21
C GLY A 51 0.94 0.27 17.08
N GLY A 52 1.35 1.27 16.29
CA GLY A 52 2.31 1.07 15.19
C GLY A 52 1.80 0.02 14.20
N TYR A 53 2.63 -0.96 13.87
CA TYR A 53 2.26 -2.08 12.99
C TYR A 53 1.20 -3.04 13.58
N ASP A 54 0.90 -2.92 14.87
CA ASP A 54 -0.17 -3.65 15.55
C ASP A 54 -1.44 -2.80 15.70
N ASN A 55 -1.57 -1.72 14.90
CA ASN A 55 -2.76 -0.87 14.92
C ASN A 55 -4.04 -1.71 14.72
N ALA A 56 -4.96 -1.60 15.69
CA ALA A 56 -6.14 -2.45 15.76
C ALA A 56 -7.09 -2.25 14.56
N ASP A 57 -7.30 -1.00 14.12
CA ASP A 57 -8.16 -0.66 12.99
C ASP A 57 -7.64 -1.29 11.68
N VAL A 58 -6.33 -1.17 11.43
CA VAL A 58 -5.68 -1.76 10.25
C VAL A 58 -5.79 -3.28 10.31
N LYS A 59 -5.49 -3.89 11.46
CA LYS A 59 -5.55 -5.34 11.63
C LYS A 59 -6.97 -5.89 11.43
N GLU A 60 -7.98 -5.22 11.97
CA GLU A 60 -9.38 -5.63 11.81
C GLU A 60 -9.83 -5.58 10.34
N CYS A 61 -9.43 -4.54 9.61
CA CYS A 61 -9.75 -4.41 8.19
C CYS A 61 -9.03 -5.48 7.36
N TYR A 62 -7.73 -5.69 7.63
CA TYR A 62 -6.94 -6.75 6.99
C TYR A 62 -7.56 -8.14 7.22
N ASP A 63 -7.85 -8.50 8.47
CA ASP A 63 -8.42 -9.80 8.81
C ASP A 63 -9.78 -10.01 8.12
N HIS A 64 -10.61 -8.96 8.05
CA HIS A 64 -11.88 -8.98 7.33
C HIS A 64 -11.67 -9.22 5.82
N ALA A 65 -10.77 -8.47 5.19
CA ALA A 65 -10.46 -8.57 3.77
C ALA A 65 -9.93 -9.97 3.41
N MET A 66 -9.02 -10.52 4.21
CA MET A 66 -8.47 -11.86 4.02
C MET A 66 -9.53 -12.94 4.20
N LYS A 67 -10.37 -12.83 5.23
CA LYS A 67 -11.49 -13.77 5.44
C LYS A 67 -12.49 -13.77 4.29
N LYS A 68 -12.66 -12.64 3.62
CA LYS A 68 -13.53 -12.48 2.44
C LYS A 68 -12.86 -12.85 1.12
N GLY A 69 -11.54 -13.09 1.12
CA GLY A 69 -10.78 -13.42 -0.08
C GLY A 69 -10.73 -12.29 -1.11
N LEU A 70 -10.89 -11.02 -0.69
CA LEU A 70 -11.02 -9.87 -1.60
C LEU A 70 -9.79 -9.70 -2.51
N TYR A 71 -8.64 -10.20 -2.07
CA TYR A 71 -7.34 -9.99 -2.72
C TYR A 71 -6.71 -11.30 -3.22
N ASP A 72 -7.45 -12.42 -3.18
CA ASP A 72 -6.94 -13.74 -3.53
C ASP A 72 -6.57 -13.86 -5.01
N LYS A 73 -7.27 -13.10 -5.87
CA LYS A 73 -7.03 -13.04 -7.31
C LYS A 73 -7.48 -11.70 -7.88
N VAL A 74 -6.54 -10.77 -7.99
CA VAL A 74 -6.77 -9.40 -8.49
C VAL A 74 -5.87 -9.10 -9.68
N LYS A 75 -6.20 -8.03 -10.41
CA LYS A 75 -5.36 -7.54 -11.50
C LYS A 75 -4.04 -6.98 -10.97
N VAL A 76 -2.94 -7.22 -11.68
CA VAL A 76 -1.61 -6.71 -11.35
C VAL A 76 -0.93 -6.17 -12.60
N HIS A 77 -0.33 -4.98 -12.52
CA HIS A 77 0.51 -4.45 -13.60
C HIS A 77 1.87 -5.15 -13.65
N ASN A 78 2.30 -5.47 -14.86
CA ASN A 78 3.63 -5.98 -15.16
C ASN A 78 4.13 -5.41 -16.49
N LEU A 79 5.36 -5.74 -16.87
CA LEU A 79 6.00 -5.20 -18.08
C LEU A 79 5.30 -5.60 -19.40
N LYS A 80 4.41 -6.60 -19.37
CA LYS A 80 3.63 -7.07 -20.52
C LYS A 80 2.17 -6.59 -20.51
N GLY A 81 1.74 -5.82 -19.51
CA GLY A 81 0.37 -5.37 -19.34
C GLY A 81 -0.19 -5.74 -17.97
N THR A 82 -1.34 -6.40 -17.94
CA THR A 82 -2.03 -6.77 -16.70
C THR A 82 -2.29 -8.27 -16.64
N ASP A 83 -1.95 -8.90 -15.51
CA ASP A 83 -2.23 -10.31 -15.22
C ASP A 83 -3.15 -10.43 -13.99
N MET A 84 -3.55 -11.66 -13.64
CA MET A 84 -4.30 -11.96 -12.42
C MET A 84 -3.43 -12.74 -11.42
N CYS A 85 -3.24 -12.24 -10.20
CA CYS A 85 -2.52 -12.94 -9.15
C CYS A 85 -3.09 -12.64 -7.75
N ARG A 86 -2.63 -13.38 -6.74
CA ARG A 86 -2.84 -12.99 -5.34
C ARG A 86 -2.16 -11.66 -5.08
N ALA A 87 -2.86 -10.70 -4.48
CA ALA A 87 -2.31 -9.37 -4.26
C ALA A 87 -1.16 -9.40 -3.25
N TYR A 88 -0.23 -8.44 -3.39
CA TYR A 88 0.85 -8.29 -2.41
C TYR A 88 0.34 -7.86 -1.03
N ALA A 89 -0.78 -7.14 -1.00
CA ALA A 89 -1.58 -6.83 0.19
C ALA A 89 -2.03 -8.07 1.01
N CYS A 90 -1.92 -9.29 0.47
CA CYS A 90 -2.20 -10.50 1.25
C CYS A 90 -1.05 -10.96 2.15
N THR A 91 0.14 -10.37 2.03
CA THR A 91 1.35 -10.80 2.76
C THR A 91 1.18 -10.61 4.27
N ASP A 92 0.80 -9.39 4.68
CA ASP A 92 0.50 -9.02 6.06
C ASP A 92 -0.30 -7.71 6.10
N GLN A 93 -0.67 -7.27 7.30
CA GLN A 93 -1.42 -6.04 7.50
C GLN A 93 -0.63 -4.76 7.15
N MET A 94 0.70 -4.82 7.13
CA MET A 94 1.56 -3.68 6.81
C MET A 94 1.50 -3.41 5.30
N GLU A 95 1.67 -4.47 4.50
CA GLU A 95 1.59 -4.44 3.04
C GLU A 95 0.18 -4.09 2.57
N TYR A 96 -0.84 -4.64 3.24
CA TYR A 96 -2.23 -4.27 3.02
C TYR A 96 -2.46 -2.76 3.19
N PHE A 97 -1.98 -2.19 4.29
CA PHE A 97 -2.13 -0.77 4.55
C PHE A 97 -1.37 0.08 3.53
N ALA A 98 -0.13 -0.29 3.19
CA ALA A 98 0.72 0.48 2.30
C ALA A 98 0.21 0.49 0.85
N GLU A 99 -0.16 -0.66 0.31
CA GLU A 99 -0.72 -0.82 -1.04
C GLU A 99 -2.00 0.00 -1.22
N LEU A 100 -2.95 -0.14 -0.28
CA LEU A 100 -4.21 0.59 -0.37
C LEU A 100 -4.03 2.08 -0.07
N SER A 101 -3.08 2.46 0.78
CA SER A 101 -2.75 3.87 1.00
C SER A 101 -2.15 4.53 -0.25
N ALA A 102 -1.32 3.82 -1.02
CA ALA A 102 -0.80 4.34 -2.29
C ALA A 102 -1.93 4.63 -3.29
N ALA A 103 -2.83 3.67 -3.51
CA ALA A 103 -4.02 3.88 -4.35
C ALA A 103 -4.95 4.97 -3.80
N PHE A 104 -5.10 5.08 -2.48
CA PHE A 104 -5.94 6.08 -1.84
C PHE A 104 -5.35 7.49 -1.93
N LEU A 105 -4.10 7.71 -1.54
CA LEU A 105 -3.46 9.02 -1.50
C LEU A 105 -3.05 9.58 -2.87
N GLY A 106 -2.95 8.71 -3.88
CA GLY A 106 -2.51 9.09 -5.22
C GLY A 106 -3.33 10.22 -5.88
N GLY A 107 -4.63 10.29 -5.61
CA GLY A 107 -5.46 11.39 -6.09
C GLY A 107 -6.96 11.13 -5.99
N LEU A 108 -7.74 12.09 -6.47
CA LEU A 108 -9.20 11.97 -6.68
C LEU A 108 -9.55 11.66 -8.15
N ASP A 109 -8.56 11.66 -9.04
CA ASP A 109 -8.75 11.29 -10.44
C ASP A 109 -8.75 9.77 -10.63
N ASP A 110 -9.09 9.32 -11.83
CA ASP A 110 -9.11 7.89 -12.16
C ASP A 110 -7.71 7.34 -12.48
N LYS A 111 -6.63 8.10 -12.24
CA LYS A 111 -5.27 7.60 -12.48
C LYS A 111 -4.92 6.50 -11.48
N GLU A 112 -4.08 5.58 -11.94
CA GLU A 112 -3.63 4.43 -11.16
C GLU A 112 -2.34 4.80 -10.40
N TYR A 113 -2.34 4.55 -9.09
CA TYR A 113 -1.22 4.85 -8.18
C TYR A 113 -0.78 3.62 -7.38
N ASN A 114 -1.31 2.46 -7.76
CA ASN A 114 -0.91 1.19 -7.20
C ASN A 114 -0.76 0.13 -8.29
N LYS A 115 0.12 -0.84 -8.05
CA LYS A 115 0.39 -1.91 -9.02
C LYS A 115 -0.62 -3.06 -8.95
N TRP A 116 -1.21 -3.29 -7.78
CA TRP A 116 -2.22 -4.32 -7.58
C TRP A 116 -3.59 -3.68 -7.42
N TYR A 117 -4.61 -4.27 -8.01
CA TYR A 117 -5.97 -3.77 -7.88
C TYR A 117 -6.45 -3.94 -6.42
N PRO A 118 -7.12 -2.93 -5.82
CA PRO A 118 -7.51 -1.64 -6.39
C PRO A 118 -6.35 -0.68 -6.72
N PHE A 119 -6.39 -0.09 -7.91
CA PHE A 119 -5.33 0.77 -8.43
C PHE A 119 -5.48 2.24 -8.01
N ASN A 120 -6.68 2.66 -7.63
CA ASN A 120 -6.98 4.04 -7.27
C ASN A 120 -8.08 4.13 -6.20
N ARG A 121 -8.26 5.34 -5.65
CA ARG A 121 -9.17 5.62 -4.54
C ARG A 121 -10.62 5.17 -4.80
N LYS A 122 -11.14 5.43 -6.00
CA LYS A 122 -12.50 5.05 -6.39
C LYS A 122 -12.69 3.54 -6.38
N GLN A 123 -11.73 2.81 -6.94
CA GLN A 123 -11.75 1.36 -6.97
C GLN A 123 -11.65 0.76 -5.55
N ILE A 124 -10.93 1.40 -4.61
CA ILE A 124 -10.95 0.95 -3.20
C ILE A 124 -12.36 1.07 -2.64
N LYS A 125 -13.04 2.20 -2.86
CA LYS A 125 -14.41 2.42 -2.37
C LYS A 125 -15.38 1.33 -2.83
N ASP A 126 -15.25 0.90 -4.08
CA ASP A 126 -16.12 -0.13 -4.67
C ASP A 126 -15.73 -1.55 -4.23
N HIS A 127 -14.43 -1.86 -4.15
CA HIS A 127 -13.93 -3.23 -3.92
C HIS A 127 -13.79 -3.58 -2.43
N ASP A 128 -13.29 -2.64 -1.62
CA ASP A 128 -13.13 -2.77 -0.18
C ASP A 128 -13.58 -1.48 0.53
N PRO A 129 -14.90 -1.28 0.68
CA PRO A 129 -15.44 -0.08 1.34
C PRO A 129 -15.01 0.02 2.81
N LYS A 130 -14.72 -1.10 3.47
CA LYS A 130 -14.24 -1.09 4.86
C LYS A 130 -12.82 -0.52 4.93
N ALA A 131 -11.95 -0.91 4.00
CA ALA A 131 -10.64 -0.29 3.85
C ALA A 131 -10.75 1.20 3.51
N TYR A 132 -11.65 1.57 2.60
CA TYR A 132 -11.88 2.96 2.22
C TYR A 132 -12.21 3.84 3.44
N ASP A 133 -13.15 3.39 4.28
CA ASP A 133 -13.54 4.14 5.47
C ASP A 133 -12.44 4.17 6.52
N MET A 134 -11.67 3.09 6.68
CA MET A 134 -10.48 3.08 7.54
C MET A 134 -9.44 4.10 7.06
N LEU A 135 -9.12 4.10 5.77
CA LEU A 135 -8.11 4.99 5.19
C LEU A 135 -8.50 6.46 5.31
N LYS A 136 -9.78 6.81 5.13
CA LYS A 136 -10.27 8.17 5.39
C LYS A 136 -10.00 8.62 6.82
N ARG A 137 -10.32 7.78 7.81
CA ARG A 137 -10.11 8.09 9.23
C ARG A 137 -8.62 8.23 9.55
N VAL A 138 -7.82 7.25 9.13
CA VAL A 138 -6.39 7.20 9.41
C VAL A 138 -5.65 8.38 8.78
N TRP A 139 -5.92 8.68 7.52
CA TRP A 139 -5.28 9.79 6.80
C TRP A 139 -5.94 11.15 7.04
N LYS A 140 -7.02 11.20 7.84
CA LYS A 140 -7.79 12.43 8.14
C LYS A 140 -8.25 13.14 6.87
N VAL A 141 -8.75 12.37 5.90
CA VAL A 141 -9.27 12.87 4.63
C VAL A 141 -10.79 12.85 4.70
N GLU A 142 -11.41 14.02 4.54
CA GLU A 142 -12.87 14.17 4.43
C GLU A 142 -13.30 13.95 2.97
N ASP A 143 -14.49 13.36 2.77
CA ASP A 143 -15.11 13.35 1.44
C ASP A 143 -15.53 14.80 1.15
N GLY A 144 -14.86 15.47 0.20
CA GLY A 144 -15.16 16.85 -0.15
C GLY A 144 -16.64 17.00 -0.52
N THR A 145 -17.33 17.92 0.17
CA THR A 145 -18.69 18.37 -0.14
C THR A 145 -18.77 19.07 -1.50
#